data_AF-A0A059BZ99-F1
#
_entry.id   AF-A0A059BZ99-F1
#
_cell.length_a   1.000
_cell.length_b   1.000
_cell.length_c   1.000
_cell.angle_alpha   90.00
_cell.angle_beta   90.00
_cell.angle_gamma   90.00
#
_symmetry.space_group_name_H-M   'P 1'
#
loop_
_entity.id
_entity.type
_entity.pdbx_description
1 polymer ?
#
loop_
_entity_poly.entity_id
_entity_poly.type
_entity_poly.pdbx_seq_one_letter_code
_entity_poly.pdbx_strand_id
1 'polypeptide(L)'
;MVATSLRVLGPHAMFYLAAAVSDFYVPWKSMAEHKIQSGSGPLDMSLVQVPKMLAVLRKEWAPFAYCISFKLETDKNILLKKADMALSKYKMHVVVANELLTRKEEVVVVTGDGKVPVCRDKTQVDSDVEDPLVKLLVEKHSIHLEDSCS
;
A
#
# COMPACT_ATOMS: atom_id res chain seq x y z
N MET A 1 13.72 -1.80 13.82
CA MET A 1 12.61 -1.42 12.91
C MET A 1 11.74 -2.65 12.71
N VAL A 2 10.41 -2.54 12.71
CA VAL A 2 9.52 -3.73 12.63
C VAL A 2 9.85 -4.63 11.44
N ALA A 3 10.13 -4.03 10.28
CA ALA A 3 10.43 -4.79 9.07
C ALA A 3 11.66 -5.71 9.19
N THR A 4 12.74 -5.23 9.79
CA THR A 4 13.96 -6.02 10.01
C THR A 4 13.75 -7.13 11.03
N SER A 5 12.86 -6.93 12.01
CA SER A 5 12.53 -7.95 13.02
C SER A 5 11.73 -9.10 12.41
N LEU A 6 10.83 -8.82 11.46
CA LEU A 6 10.03 -9.85 10.77
C LEU A 6 10.83 -10.65 9.71
N ARG A 7 12.07 -10.23 9.38
CA ARG A 7 12.90 -10.89 8.38
C ARG A 7 13.13 -12.38 8.66
N VAL A 8 13.22 -12.77 9.93
CA VAL A 8 13.45 -14.16 10.35
C VAL A 8 12.30 -15.10 10.00
N LEU A 9 11.09 -14.56 9.78
CA LEU A 9 9.91 -15.35 9.40
C LEU A 9 9.89 -15.65 7.88
N GLY A 10 10.73 -14.97 7.10
CA GLY A 10 10.85 -15.17 5.67
C GLY A 10 9.49 -15.08 4.95
N PRO A 11 9.12 -16.08 4.14
CA PRO A 11 7.86 -16.05 3.40
C PRO A 11 6.63 -16.15 4.29
N HIS A 12 6.75 -16.56 5.57
CA HIS A 12 5.62 -16.60 6.50
C HIS A 12 5.22 -15.20 7.02
N ALA A 13 6.06 -14.18 6.86
CA ALA A 13 5.68 -12.81 7.19
C ALA A 13 4.84 -12.19 6.06
N MET A 14 3.75 -11.51 6.44
CA MET A 14 2.95 -10.67 5.55
C MET A 14 3.03 -9.20 5.98
N PHE A 15 3.33 -8.31 5.04
CA PHE A 15 3.19 -6.86 5.21
C PHE A 15 1.91 -6.37 4.52
N TYR A 16 0.97 -5.87 5.31
CA TYR A 16 -0.27 -5.21 4.87
C TYR A 16 -0.13 -3.69 4.97
N LEU A 17 0.34 -3.03 3.90
CA LEU A 17 0.75 -1.62 3.91
C LEU A 17 -0.40 -0.69 3.52
N ALA A 18 -1.42 -0.58 4.39
CA ALA A 18 -2.64 0.20 4.14
C ALA A 18 -2.57 1.68 4.54
N ALA A 19 -1.46 2.13 5.15
CA ALA A 19 -1.31 3.51 5.60
C ALA A 19 -1.27 4.51 4.43
N ALA A 20 -1.98 5.62 4.57
CA ALA A 20 -1.86 6.77 3.67
C ALA A 20 -0.60 7.58 4.04
N VAL A 21 0.52 7.25 3.39
CA VAL A 21 1.81 7.89 3.63
C VAL A 21 1.93 9.15 2.78
N SER A 22 2.40 10.25 3.37
CA SER A 22 2.65 11.50 2.64
C SER A 22 3.68 11.31 1.51
N ASP A 23 3.36 11.77 0.31
CA ASP A 23 4.31 11.75 -0.82
C ASP A 23 5.39 12.84 -0.73
N PHE A 24 5.15 13.85 0.11
CA PHE A 24 6.03 15.00 0.30
C PHE A 24 6.21 15.33 1.78
N TYR A 25 7.36 15.92 2.12
CA TYR A 25 7.69 16.35 3.48
C TYR A 25 8.53 17.63 3.46
N VAL A 26 8.61 18.30 4.61
CA VAL A 26 9.55 19.41 4.84
C VAL A 26 10.83 18.83 5.46
N PRO A 27 12.00 18.96 4.82
CA PRO A 27 13.26 18.55 5.43
C PRO A 27 13.49 19.23 6.77
N TRP A 28 14.05 18.50 7.74
CA TRP A 28 14.31 19.02 9.09
C TRP A 28 15.11 20.33 9.07
N LYS A 29 16.13 20.41 8.20
CA LYS A 29 16.98 21.60 8.04
C LYS A 29 16.23 22.84 7.52
N SER A 30 15.06 22.67 6.90
CA SER A 30 14.22 23.76 6.38
C SER A 30 12.92 23.93 7.17
N MET A 31 12.73 23.18 8.25
CA MET A 31 11.54 23.26 9.09
C MET A 31 11.65 24.48 10.00
N ALA A 32 10.62 25.34 9.99
CA ALA A 32 10.57 26.50 10.88
C ALA A 32 10.45 26.05 12.34
N GLU A 33 11.28 26.61 13.22
CA GLU A 33 11.25 26.31 14.66
C GLU A 33 10.02 26.95 15.36
N HIS A 34 9.50 28.02 14.78
CA HIS A 34 8.40 28.77 15.32
C HIS A 34 7.22 28.81 14.34
N LYS A 35 6.03 29.09 14.89
CA LYS A 35 4.81 29.29 14.10
C LYS A 35 5.10 30.25 12.95
N ILE A 36 4.77 29.82 11.73
CA ILE A 36 4.81 30.68 10.54
C ILE A 36 3.80 31.82 10.77
N GLN A 37 4.28 33.07 10.71
CA GLN A 37 3.47 34.25 11.01
C GLN A 37 2.60 34.63 9.81
N SER A 38 1.37 35.07 10.08
CA SER A 38 0.50 35.61 9.05
C SER A 38 0.97 37.02 8.67
N GLY A 39 1.54 37.16 7.47
CA GLY A 39 1.89 38.45 6.86
C GLY A 39 0.83 38.94 5.87
N SER A 40 1.08 40.09 5.25
CA SER A 40 0.19 40.71 4.23
C SER A 40 0.29 40.07 2.83
N GLY A 41 0.91 38.88 2.70
CA GLY A 41 1.13 38.18 1.44
C GLY A 41 0.74 36.70 1.49
N PRO A 42 0.78 36.00 0.33
CA PRO A 42 0.46 34.59 0.25
C PRO A 42 1.48 33.71 1.00
N LEU A 43 1.05 32.52 1.42
CA LEU A 43 1.92 31.51 2.02
C LEU A 43 2.52 30.63 0.92
N ASP A 44 3.82 30.71 0.73
CA ASP A 44 4.56 29.79 -0.13
C ASP A 44 5.09 28.60 0.68
N MET A 45 4.73 27.38 0.28
CA MET A 45 5.25 26.14 0.88
C MET A 45 6.06 25.34 -0.14
N SER A 46 7.32 25.06 0.19
CA SER A 46 8.17 24.17 -0.58
C SER A 46 8.28 22.81 0.11
N LEU A 47 7.93 21.75 -0.60
CA LEU A 47 8.00 20.37 -0.11
C LEU A 47 8.93 19.54 -0.99
N VAL A 48 9.58 18.55 -0.37
CA VAL A 48 10.46 17.59 -1.06
C VAL A 48 9.78 16.23 -1.11
N GLN A 49 9.99 15.49 -2.20
CA GLN A 49 9.46 14.13 -2.34
C GLN A 49 10.04 13.19 -1.27
N VAL A 50 9.21 12.32 -0.72
CA VAL A 50 9.68 11.27 0.20
C VAL A 50 10.51 10.22 -0.55
N PRO A 51 11.55 9.66 0.09
CA PRO A 51 12.28 8.52 -0.47
C PRO A 51 11.36 7.31 -0.68
N LYS A 52 11.65 6.50 -1.71
CA LYS A 52 10.80 5.36 -2.09
C LYS A 52 11.08 4.13 -1.20
N MET A 53 10.54 4.16 0.01
CA MET A 53 10.81 3.16 1.06
C MET A 53 10.34 1.73 0.74
N LEU A 54 9.34 1.58 -0.12
CA LEU A 54 8.85 0.25 -0.57
C LEU A 54 9.95 -0.59 -1.25
N ALA A 55 10.86 0.06 -1.98
CA ALA A 55 11.98 -0.63 -2.61
C ALA A 55 12.99 -1.16 -1.57
N VAL A 56 13.22 -0.38 -0.51
CA VAL A 56 14.12 -0.77 0.60
C VAL A 56 13.52 -1.93 1.38
N LEU A 57 12.21 -1.91 1.63
CA LEU A 57 11.49 -3.02 2.26
C LEU A 57 11.72 -4.34 1.51
N ARG A 58 11.51 -4.34 0.18
CA ARG A 58 11.58 -5.52 -0.68
C ARG A 58 13.00 -6.02 -0.97
N LYS A 59 14.03 -5.18 -0.81
CA LYS A 59 15.41 -5.56 -1.12
C LYS A 59 16.26 -5.82 0.11
N GLU A 60 16.05 -5.06 1.19
CA GLU A 60 16.98 -5.01 2.31
C GLU A 60 16.33 -5.46 3.63
N TRP A 61 15.15 -4.93 3.95
CA TRP A 61 14.56 -5.15 5.28
C TRP A 61 13.85 -6.49 5.42
N ALA A 62 13.01 -6.85 4.45
CA ALA A 62 12.24 -8.10 4.47
C ALA A 62 12.07 -8.67 3.04
N PRO A 63 13.18 -9.10 2.40
CA PRO A 63 13.16 -9.48 0.98
C PRO A 63 12.28 -10.69 0.66
N PHE A 64 12.14 -11.62 1.62
CA PHE A 64 11.36 -12.85 1.46
C PHE A 64 9.93 -12.74 1.95
N ALA A 65 9.54 -11.63 2.59
CA ALA A 65 8.19 -11.49 3.11
C ALA A 65 7.16 -11.28 1.99
N TYR A 66 5.94 -11.77 2.23
CA TYR A 66 4.80 -11.48 1.38
C TYR A 66 4.37 -10.02 1.58
N CYS A 67 4.17 -9.27 0.50
CA CYS A 67 4.12 -7.81 0.54
C CYS A 67 2.94 -7.30 -0.27
N ILE A 68 2.03 -6.65 0.45
CA ILE A 68 0.78 -6.11 -0.05
C ILE A 68 0.83 -4.60 0.15
N SER A 69 0.57 -3.85 -0.91
CA SER A 69 0.48 -2.39 -0.86
C SER A 69 -0.88 -1.90 -1.32
N PHE A 70 -1.26 -0.70 -0.89
CA PHE A 70 -2.54 -0.09 -1.24
C PHE A 70 -2.34 1.05 -2.21
N LYS A 71 -3.27 1.20 -3.15
CA LYS A 71 -3.32 2.31 -4.08
C LYS A 71 -4.71 2.92 -4.08
N LEU A 72 -4.80 4.09 -3.47
CA LEU A 72 -6.02 4.90 -3.39
C LEU A 72 -6.02 5.95 -4.51
N GLU A 73 -7.07 6.00 -5.30
CA GLU A 73 -7.30 7.05 -6.30
C GLU A 73 -8.77 7.47 -6.32
N THR A 74 -9.08 8.58 -7.00
CA THR A 74 -10.45 9.06 -7.21
C THR A 74 -10.99 8.78 -8.62
N ASP A 75 -10.14 8.26 -9.52
CA ASP A 75 -10.51 7.93 -10.90
C ASP A 75 -10.10 6.47 -11.20
N LYS A 76 -11.10 5.64 -11.53
CA LYS A 76 -10.92 4.22 -11.85
C LYS A 76 -9.98 3.99 -13.05
N ASN A 77 -9.95 4.91 -14.02
CA ASN A 77 -9.15 4.75 -15.24
C ASN A 77 -7.64 4.83 -14.97
N ILE A 78 -7.24 5.65 -14.00
CA ILE A 78 -5.83 5.78 -13.60
C ILE A 78 -5.46 4.79 -12.50
N LEU A 79 -6.43 4.37 -11.70
CA LEU A 79 -6.24 3.51 -10.54
C LEU A 79 -5.52 2.20 -10.91
N LEU A 80 -6.06 1.45 -11.87
CA LEU A 80 -5.49 0.15 -12.26
C LEU A 80 -4.10 0.31 -12.91
N LYS A 81 -3.90 1.36 -13.72
CA LYS A 81 -2.59 1.66 -14.33
C LYS A 81 -1.53 1.95 -13.26
N LYS A 82 -1.90 2.74 -12.24
CA LYS A 82 -1.00 3.06 -11.12
C LYS A 82 -0.74 1.83 -10.25
N ALA A 83 -1.72 0.95 -10.08
CA ALA A 83 -1.54 -0.32 -9.38
C ALA A 83 -0.55 -1.25 -10.10
N ASP A 84 -0.71 -1.44 -11.42
CA ASP A 84 0.22 -2.23 -12.25
C ASP A 84 1.65 -1.65 -12.20
N MET A 85 1.76 -0.31 -12.25
CA MET A 85 3.05 0.37 -12.12
C MET A 85 3.69 0.14 -10.74
N ALA A 86 2.91 0.20 -9.66
CA ALA A 86 3.42 -0.05 -8.31
C ALA A 86 3.88 -1.51 -8.14
N LEU A 87 3.10 -2.46 -8.67
CA LEU A 87 3.41 -3.89 -8.67
C LEU A 87 4.76 -4.15 -9.33
N SER A 88 4.95 -3.65 -10.55
CA SER A 88 6.17 -3.85 -11.34
C SER A 88 7.38 -3.09 -10.80
N LYS A 89 7.20 -1.82 -10.38
CA LYS A 89 8.28 -0.95 -9.89
C LYS A 89 8.86 -1.42 -8.56
N TYR A 90 7.99 -1.80 -7.63
CA TYR A 90 8.41 -2.18 -6.27
C TYR A 90 8.46 -3.69 -6.08
N LYS A 91 8.12 -4.48 -7.11
CA LYS A 91 8.07 -5.95 -7.05
C LYS A 91 7.14 -6.42 -5.94
N MET A 92 5.99 -5.76 -5.77
CA MET A 92 4.99 -6.20 -4.79
C MET A 92 4.38 -7.53 -5.22
N HIS A 93 3.93 -8.32 -4.25
CA HIS A 93 3.17 -9.53 -4.54
C HIS A 93 1.72 -9.16 -4.89
N VAL A 94 1.17 -8.18 -4.18
CA VAL A 94 -0.20 -7.69 -4.39
C VAL A 94 -0.24 -6.16 -4.29
N VAL A 95 -1.05 -5.55 -5.15
CA VAL A 95 -1.52 -4.17 -4.97
C VAL A 95 -3.04 -4.17 -4.85
N VAL A 96 -3.56 -3.73 -3.71
CA VAL A 96 -5.00 -3.51 -3.52
C VAL A 96 -5.34 -2.11 -4.03
N ALA A 97 -6.13 -2.06 -5.09
CA ALA A 97 -6.55 -0.84 -5.74
C ALA A 97 -7.95 -0.45 -5.26
N ASN A 98 -8.06 0.70 -4.59
CA ASN A 98 -9.30 1.18 -4.02
C ASN A 98 -9.65 2.58 -4.55
N GLU A 99 -10.88 2.75 -5.04
CA GLU A 99 -11.41 4.06 -5.37
C GLU A 99 -11.97 4.72 -4.10
N LEU A 100 -11.68 6.00 -3.87
CA LEU A 100 -12.01 6.69 -2.62
C LEU A 100 -13.48 6.57 -2.21
N LEU A 101 -14.41 6.69 -3.15
CA LEU A 101 -15.85 6.70 -2.87
C LEU A 101 -16.40 5.30 -2.57
N THR A 102 -15.79 4.25 -3.13
CA THR A 102 -16.28 2.88 -3.03
C THR A 102 -15.36 1.98 -2.20
N ARG A 103 -14.31 2.51 -1.57
CA ARG A 103 -13.28 1.74 -0.85
C ARG A 103 -13.77 0.79 0.25
N LYS A 104 -14.97 1.00 0.80
CA LYS A 104 -15.60 0.09 1.79
C LYS A 104 -16.49 -0.97 1.14
N GLU A 105 -16.85 -0.76 -0.11
CA GLU A 105 -17.82 -1.54 -0.87
C GLU A 105 -17.13 -2.51 -1.82
N GLU A 106 -16.09 -2.04 -2.53
CA GLU A 106 -15.33 -2.81 -3.50
C GLU A 106 -13.86 -2.38 -3.58
N VAL A 107 -12.99 -3.34 -3.89
CA VAL A 107 -11.59 -3.13 -4.24
C VAL A 107 -11.20 -4.05 -5.39
N VAL A 108 -10.10 -3.75 -6.07
CA VAL A 108 -9.51 -4.65 -7.07
C VAL A 108 -8.16 -5.13 -6.56
N VAL A 109 -8.01 -6.43 -6.40
CA VAL A 109 -6.75 -7.09 -6.04
C VAL A 109 -5.94 -7.32 -7.31
N VAL A 110 -4.84 -6.59 -7.46
CA VAL A 110 -3.95 -6.64 -8.62
C VAL A 110 -2.72 -7.48 -8.28
N THR A 111 -2.45 -8.49 -9.11
CA THR A 111 -1.33 -9.44 -8.98
C THR A 111 -0.66 -9.66 -10.33
N GLY A 112 0.46 -10.39 -10.37
CA GLY A 112 1.11 -10.76 -11.63
C GLY A 112 0.22 -11.61 -12.55
N ASP A 113 -0.67 -12.41 -11.96
CA ASP A 113 -1.52 -13.36 -12.68
C ASP A 113 -2.85 -12.76 -13.16
N GLY A 114 -3.20 -11.57 -12.66
CA GLY A 114 -4.44 -10.92 -13.02
C GLY A 114 -4.99 -9.94 -11.99
N LYS A 115 -6.22 -9.50 -12.25
CA LYS A 115 -6.95 -8.51 -11.46
C LYS A 115 -8.27 -9.12 -11.01
N VAL A 116 -8.50 -9.19 -9.71
CA VAL A 116 -9.68 -9.82 -9.11
C VAL A 116 -10.50 -8.75 -8.37
N PRO A 117 -11.74 -8.46 -8.79
CA PRO A 117 -12.62 -7.59 -8.01
C PRO A 117 -13.07 -8.31 -6.74
N VAL A 118 -13.09 -7.59 -5.63
CA VAL A 118 -13.57 -8.06 -4.32
C VAL A 118 -14.61 -7.07 -3.84
N CYS A 119 -15.80 -7.57 -3.49
CA CYS A 119 -16.92 -6.75 -3.03
C CYS A 119 -17.34 -7.20 -1.64
N ARG A 120 -17.88 -6.27 -0.84
CA ARG A 120 -18.46 -6.59 0.47
C ARG A 120 -19.64 -7.55 0.37
N ASP A 121 -19.93 -8.22 1.48
CA ASP A 121 -21.11 -9.08 1.60
C ASP A 121 -22.38 -8.27 1.88
N LYS A 122 -23.18 -8.04 0.83
CA LYS A 122 -24.43 -7.28 0.95
C LYS A 122 -25.50 -7.94 1.84
N THR A 123 -25.33 -9.19 2.23
CA THR A 123 -26.26 -9.87 3.14
C THR A 123 -26.08 -9.44 4.59
N GLN A 124 -24.92 -8.89 4.95
CA GLN A 124 -24.60 -8.43 6.29
C GLN A 124 -24.61 -6.89 6.35
N VAL A 125 -25.47 -6.35 7.22
CA VAL A 125 -25.76 -4.90 7.30
C VAL A 125 -24.51 -4.07 7.66
N ASP A 126 -23.64 -4.60 8.52
CA ASP A 126 -22.43 -3.90 9.01
C ASP A 126 -21.13 -4.43 8.38
N SER A 127 -21.19 -5.23 7.31
CA SER A 127 -19.98 -5.71 6.66
C SER A 127 -19.39 -4.68 5.70
N ASP A 128 -18.06 -4.73 5.60
CA ASP A 128 -17.29 -4.05 4.57
C ASP A 128 -16.50 -5.08 3.73
N VAL A 129 -15.66 -4.57 2.84
CA VAL A 129 -14.86 -5.38 1.92
C VAL A 129 -13.70 -6.11 2.59
N GLU A 130 -13.38 -5.85 3.86
CA GLU A 130 -12.18 -6.38 4.50
C GLU A 130 -12.26 -7.90 4.70
N ASP A 131 -13.40 -8.45 5.12
CA ASP A 131 -13.56 -9.89 5.31
C ASP A 131 -13.28 -10.71 4.03
N PRO A 132 -13.93 -10.43 2.88
CA PRO A 132 -13.62 -11.14 1.64
C PRO A 132 -12.22 -10.80 1.11
N LEU A 133 -11.71 -9.59 1.35
CA LEU A 133 -10.34 -9.21 0.98
C LEU A 133 -9.29 -10.03 1.73
N VAL A 134 -9.38 -10.10 3.06
CA VAL A 134 -8.44 -10.84 3.91
C VAL A 134 -8.47 -12.32 3.56
N LYS A 135 -9.65 -12.91 3.33
CA LYS A 135 -9.78 -14.31 2.89
C LYS A 135 -8.98 -14.58 1.61
N LEU A 136 -9.15 -13.73 0.59
CA LEU A 136 -8.43 -13.84 -0.67
C LEU A 136 -6.91 -13.65 -0.50
N LEU A 137 -6.48 -12.71 0.34
CA LEU A 137 -5.06 -12.44 0.59
C LEU A 137 -4.38 -13.58 1.35
N VAL A 138 -5.08 -14.21 2.29
CA VAL A 138 -4.60 -15.41 3.00
C VAL A 138 -4.45 -16.58 2.03
N GLU A 139 -5.44 -16.83 1.16
CA GLU A 139 -5.34 -17.87 0.14
C GLU A 139 -4.13 -17.66 -0.79
N LYS A 140 -3.95 -16.43 -1.29
CA LYS A 140 -2.80 -16.09 -2.13
C LYS A 140 -1.46 -16.20 -1.41
N HIS A 141 -1.43 -15.92 -0.12
CA HIS A 141 -0.23 -16.08 0.69
C HIS A 141 0.10 -17.56 0.92
N SER A 142 -0.91 -18.41 1.17
CA SER A 142 -0.73 -19.87 1.26
C SER A 142 -0.13 -20.46 -0.02
N ILE A 143 -0.66 -20.09 -1.18
CA ILE A 143 -0.09 -20.52 -2.49
C ILE A 143 1.38 -20.09 -2.60
N HIS A 144 1.70 -18.86 -2.23
CA HIS A 144 3.08 -18.37 -2.25
C HIS A 144 4.02 -19.15 -1.30
N LEU A 145 3.52 -19.64 -0.17
CA LEU A 145 4.29 -20.47 0.76
C LEU A 145 4.62 -21.84 0.16
N GLU A 146 3.68 -22.44 -0.57
CA GLU A 146 3.87 -23.71 -1.29
C GLU A 146 4.92 -23.56 -2.39
N ASP A 147 4.85 -22.49 -3.18
CA ASP A 147 5.83 -22.18 -4.22
C ASP A 147 7.23 -21.90 -3.66
N SER A 148 7.31 -21.30 -2.46
CA SER A 148 8.60 -20.96 -1.82
C SER A 148 9.29 -22.16 -1.16
N CYS A 149 8.57 -23.26 -0.95
CA CYS A 149 9.12 -24.52 -0.43
C CYS A 149 9.62 -25.46 -1.54
N SER A 150 9.32 -25.13 -2.80
CA SER A 150 9.66 -25.92 -4.00
C SER A 150 10.99 -25.50 -4.61
#